data_AF-A0A136L228-F1
#
_entry.id   AF-A0A136L228-F1
#
_cell.length_a   1.000
_cell.length_b   1.000
_cell.length_c   1.000
_cell.angle_alpha   90.00
_cell.angle_beta   90.00
_cell.angle_gamma   90.00
#
_symmetry.space_group_name_H-M   'P 1'
#
loop_
_entity.id
_entity.type
_entity.pdbx_description
1 polymer ?
#
loop_
_entity_poly.entity_id
_entity_poly.type
_entity_poly.pdbx_seq_one_letter_code
_entity_poly.pdbx_strand_id
1 'polypeptide(L)'
;MDLGIYYAPDSPLEIASLRDLAAQIDDTHARDVVTGAGDWGMWINGGAWLTIQGQRLDWLYRDLDRVAAIINRCIEGKPEIYYQSGHPHGFHTHIYLAEIALCIPLVDTYGDIAALKSRVSPYPQALREALIRNNLWEAQFALETSVKSAKRADAFHLSGSLFRSAACLIQCLFALNECYFLNEKGAAQAVAKMALHPNNFTDRLNLALHLQSPVESHQAMQKLVAETAELCLESGFRSA
;
A
#
# COMPACT_ATOMS: atom_id res chain seq x y z
N MET A 1 13.88 -7.29 -2.41
CA MET A 1 14.11 -6.07 -3.20
C MET A 1 13.22 -6.17 -4.41
N ASP A 2 12.70 -5.06 -4.92
CA ASP A 2 11.73 -5.09 -6.01
C ASP A 2 12.35 -4.39 -7.22
N LEU A 3 12.24 -4.99 -8.40
CA LEU A 3 12.66 -4.44 -9.68
C LEU A 3 11.43 -4.27 -10.57
N GLY A 4 11.01 -3.02 -10.74
CA GLY A 4 9.95 -2.66 -11.69
C GLY A 4 10.47 -2.70 -13.12
N ILE A 5 9.85 -3.52 -13.96
CA ILE A 5 10.09 -3.59 -15.40
C ILE A 5 8.90 -2.91 -16.08
N TYR A 6 9.12 -1.68 -16.49
CA TYR A 6 8.12 -0.86 -17.17
C TYR A 6 8.23 -1.07 -18.68
N TYR A 7 7.10 -1.29 -19.34
CA TYR A 7 7.04 -1.52 -20.77
C TYR A 7 5.88 -0.75 -21.40
N ALA A 8 6.08 -0.34 -22.65
CA ALA A 8 5.01 0.23 -23.46
C ALA A 8 4.15 -0.92 -24.04
N PRO A 9 2.82 -0.83 -24.03
CA PRO A 9 1.95 -1.92 -24.47
C PRO A 9 2.10 -2.27 -25.96
N ASP A 10 2.58 -1.35 -26.79
CA ASP A 10 2.90 -1.55 -28.20
C ASP A 10 4.25 -2.29 -28.41
N SER A 11 5.05 -2.43 -27.35
CA SER A 11 6.30 -3.19 -27.32
C SER A 11 6.33 -4.11 -26.08
N PRO A 12 5.51 -5.19 -26.07
CA PRO A 12 5.33 -6.04 -24.90
C PRO A 12 6.60 -6.80 -24.50
N LEU A 13 6.62 -7.27 -23.24
CA LEU A 13 7.72 -8.07 -22.70
C LEU A 13 7.86 -9.41 -23.43
N GLU A 14 9.08 -9.76 -23.84
CA GLU A 14 9.40 -11.11 -24.29
C GLU A 14 9.59 -12.05 -23.10
N ILE A 15 8.50 -12.67 -22.65
CA ILE A 15 8.48 -13.54 -21.45
C ILE A 15 9.45 -14.73 -21.59
N ALA A 16 9.64 -15.28 -22.79
CA ALA A 16 10.61 -16.35 -23.03
C ALA A 16 12.04 -15.88 -22.72
N SER A 17 12.42 -14.72 -23.22
CA SER A 17 13.71 -14.09 -22.97
C SER A 17 13.92 -13.79 -21.47
N LEU A 18 12.86 -13.37 -20.77
CA LEU A 18 12.91 -13.18 -19.31
C LEU A 18 13.07 -14.50 -18.54
N ARG A 19 12.44 -15.60 -18.98
CA ARG A 19 12.63 -16.95 -18.41
C ARG A 19 14.06 -17.43 -18.56
N ASP A 20 14.62 -17.29 -19.76
CA ASP A 20 16.00 -17.69 -20.04
C ASP A 20 16.99 -16.88 -19.19
N LEU A 21 16.74 -15.58 -19.00
CA LEU A 21 17.55 -14.73 -18.12
C LEU A 21 17.41 -15.15 -16.65
N ALA A 22 16.19 -15.34 -16.16
CA ALA A 22 15.94 -15.75 -14.78
C ALA A 22 16.62 -17.08 -14.45
N ALA A 23 16.54 -18.07 -15.34
CA ALA A 23 17.19 -19.37 -15.16
C ALA A 23 18.73 -19.26 -15.07
N GLN A 24 19.34 -18.23 -15.67
CA GLN A 24 20.78 -17.99 -15.60
C GLN A 24 21.21 -17.33 -14.29
N ILE A 25 20.42 -16.40 -13.77
CA ILE A 25 20.81 -15.53 -12.64
C ILE A 25 20.26 -16.00 -11.30
N ASP A 26 19.18 -16.79 -11.29
CA ASP A 26 18.59 -17.32 -10.07
C ASP A 26 19.44 -18.46 -9.51
N ASP A 27 19.72 -18.39 -8.22
CA ASP A 27 20.56 -19.37 -7.50
C ASP A 27 20.00 -20.79 -7.56
N THR A 28 18.68 -20.95 -7.74
CA THR A 28 18.04 -22.28 -7.85
C THR A 28 17.98 -22.77 -9.30
N HIS A 29 18.29 -21.90 -10.27
CA HIS A 29 18.19 -22.16 -11.71
C HIS A 29 16.82 -22.72 -12.15
N ALA A 30 15.77 -22.41 -11.38
CA ALA A 30 14.43 -22.88 -11.66
C ALA A 30 13.86 -22.19 -12.90
N ARG A 31 13.26 -22.96 -13.81
CA ARG A 31 12.74 -22.46 -15.10
C ARG A 31 11.34 -21.85 -15.01
N ASP A 32 10.62 -22.13 -13.93
CA ASP A 32 9.20 -21.78 -13.77
C ASP A 32 8.97 -20.60 -12.81
N VAL A 33 10.03 -19.86 -12.47
CA VAL A 33 9.95 -18.72 -11.53
C VAL A 33 9.39 -17.45 -12.17
N VAL A 34 9.30 -17.42 -13.50
CA VAL A 34 8.83 -16.26 -14.28
C VAL A 34 7.44 -16.53 -14.84
N THR A 35 6.52 -15.65 -14.47
CA THR A 35 5.13 -15.68 -14.93
C THR A 35 4.95 -14.96 -16.26
N GLY A 36 3.87 -15.26 -16.97
CA GLY A 36 3.40 -14.44 -18.09
C GLY A 36 2.79 -13.12 -17.63
N ALA A 37 2.58 -12.21 -18.58
CA ALA A 37 1.81 -11.00 -18.33
C ALA A 37 0.35 -11.36 -18.04
N GLY A 38 -0.19 -10.86 -16.92
CA GLY A 38 -1.55 -11.10 -16.44
C GLY A 38 -1.70 -12.25 -15.44
N ASP A 39 -0.71 -13.12 -15.29
CA ASP A 39 -0.79 -14.34 -14.49
C ASP A 39 -0.95 -14.06 -12.98
N TRP A 40 -0.48 -12.90 -12.49
CA TRP A 40 -0.68 -12.46 -11.09
C TRP A 40 -1.94 -11.61 -10.90
N GLY A 41 -2.78 -11.56 -11.92
CA GLY A 41 -4.00 -10.79 -11.94
C GLY A 41 -3.78 -9.33 -12.30
N MET A 42 -4.87 -8.58 -12.21
CA MET A 42 -4.98 -7.27 -12.86
C MET A 42 -3.99 -6.20 -12.35
N TRP A 43 -3.62 -6.21 -11.06
CA TRP A 43 -2.90 -5.09 -10.44
C TRP A 43 -1.40 -5.27 -10.30
N ILE A 44 -0.94 -6.49 -10.05
CA ILE A 44 0.49 -6.82 -9.99
C ILE A 44 0.97 -7.29 -11.37
N ASN A 45 0.05 -7.68 -12.27
CA ASN A 45 0.23 -8.11 -13.66
C ASN A 45 1.01 -9.41 -13.78
N GLY A 46 2.26 -9.42 -13.37
CA GLY A 46 3.16 -10.57 -13.44
C GLY A 46 4.55 -10.18 -12.98
N GLY A 47 5.47 -11.12 -13.11
CA GLY A 47 6.80 -10.96 -12.59
C GLY A 47 7.52 -12.28 -12.34
N ALA A 48 8.51 -12.20 -11.46
CA ALA A 48 9.30 -13.34 -11.04
C ALA A 48 9.75 -13.19 -9.60
N TRP A 49 9.88 -14.30 -8.89
CA TRP A 49 10.46 -14.34 -7.55
C TRP A 49 11.81 -15.05 -7.61
N LEU A 50 12.88 -14.26 -7.52
CA LEU A 50 14.24 -14.74 -7.69
C LEU A 50 15.01 -14.69 -6.38
N THR A 51 16.05 -15.51 -6.31
CA THR A 51 17.14 -15.39 -5.33
C THR A 51 18.44 -15.26 -6.11
N ILE A 52 19.14 -14.15 -5.93
CA ILE A 52 20.41 -13.88 -6.61
C ILE A 52 21.45 -13.65 -5.54
N GLN A 53 22.50 -14.48 -5.49
CA GLN A 53 23.57 -14.39 -4.49
C GLN A 53 23.02 -14.39 -3.04
N GLY A 54 22.00 -15.22 -2.78
CA GLY A 54 21.32 -15.35 -1.49
C GLY A 54 20.32 -14.23 -1.17
N GLN A 55 20.12 -13.26 -2.06
CA GLN A 55 19.20 -12.13 -1.84
C GLN A 55 17.91 -12.27 -2.65
N ARG A 56 16.76 -12.01 -2.00
CA ARG A 56 15.45 -12.05 -2.64
C ARG A 56 15.21 -10.83 -3.54
N LEU A 57 14.87 -11.10 -4.79
CA LEU A 57 14.54 -10.09 -5.80
C LEU A 57 13.20 -10.42 -6.47
N ASP A 58 12.26 -9.48 -6.43
CA ASP A 58 10.95 -9.61 -7.05
C ASP A 58 10.93 -8.74 -8.32
N TRP A 59 10.74 -9.36 -9.48
CA TRP A 59 10.43 -8.61 -10.71
C TRP A 59 8.95 -8.28 -10.72
N LEU A 60 8.61 -7.04 -11.12
CA LEU A 60 7.24 -6.56 -11.21
C LEU A 60 7.00 -5.94 -12.58
N TYR A 61 6.06 -6.48 -13.34
CA TYR A 61 5.73 -5.94 -14.67
C TYR A 61 4.77 -4.77 -14.57
N ARG A 62 5.07 -3.68 -15.28
CA ARG A 62 4.24 -2.47 -15.29
C ARG A 62 4.01 -1.97 -16.70
N ASP A 63 2.75 -2.00 -17.10
CA ASP A 63 2.29 -1.36 -18.34
C ASP A 63 2.27 0.16 -18.14
N LEU A 64 3.02 0.89 -18.96
CA LEU A 64 3.19 2.34 -18.84
C LEU A 64 1.88 3.11 -19.05
N ASP A 65 1.05 2.71 -20.02
CA ASP A 65 -0.24 3.38 -20.28
C ASP A 65 -1.18 3.21 -19.10
N ARG A 66 -1.22 2.00 -18.54
CA ARG A 66 -1.99 1.69 -17.33
C ARG A 66 -1.50 2.51 -16.14
N VAL A 67 -0.19 2.56 -15.91
CA VAL A 67 0.42 3.33 -14.83
C VAL A 67 0.05 4.81 -14.98
N ALA A 68 0.21 5.38 -16.17
CA ALA A 68 -0.12 6.76 -16.47
C ALA A 68 -1.61 7.08 -16.22
N ALA A 69 -2.51 6.17 -16.60
CA ALA A 69 -3.95 6.31 -16.39
C ALA A 69 -4.34 6.27 -14.91
N ILE A 70 -3.77 5.33 -14.14
CA ILE A 70 -4.01 5.23 -12.69
C ILE A 70 -3.47 6.44 -11.94
N ILE A 71 -2.29 6.93 -12.35
CA ILE A 71 -1.72 8.17 -11.80
C ILE A 71 -2.67 9.35 -12.02
N ASN A 72 -3.24 9.51 -13.22
CA ASN A 72 -4.23 10.56 -13.48
C ASN A 72 -5.44 10.46 -12.55
N ARG A 73 -6.03 9.27 -12.41
CA ARG A 73 -7.19 9.07 -11.52
C ARG A 73 -6.88 9.41 -10.06
N CYS A 74 -5.72 9.01 -9.57
CA CYS A 74 -5.31 9.31 -8.20
C CYS A 74 -5.04 10.80 -8.00
N ILE A 75 -4.39 11.47 -8.96
CA ILE A 75 -4.19 12.94 -8.94
C ILE A 75 -5.53 13.68 -8.89
N GLU A 76 -6.56 13.16 -9.56
CA GLU A 76 -7.93 13.69 -9.49
C GLU A 76 -8.67 13.35 -8.17
N GLY A 77 -8.01 12.73 -7.19
CA GLY A 77 -8.61 12.35 -5.91
C GLY A 77 -9.55 11.15 -6.01
N LYS A 78 -9.35 10.26 -6.99
CA LYS A 78 -10.18 9.06 -7.21
C LYS A 78 -9.37 7.75 -7.03
N PRO A 79 -8.72 7.54 -5.87
CA PRO A 79 -8.08 6.25 -5.60
C PRO A 79 -9.15 5.15 -5.41
N GLU A 80 -8.83 3.97 -5.90
CA GLU A 80 -9.62 2.74 -5.76
C GLU A 80 -8.84 1.66 -4.98
N ILE A 81 -9.58 0.74 -4.37
CA ILE A 81 -9.05 -0.40 -3.62
C ILE A 81 -9.65 -1.68 -4.21
N TYR A 82 -8.81 -2.70 -4.42
CA TYR A 82 -9.21 -3.97 -4.99
C TYR A 82 -8.79 -5.15 -4.12
N TYR A 83 -9.58 -6.21 -4.11
CA TYR A 83 -9.17 -7.47 -3.50
C TYR A 83 -8.00 -8.05 -4.30
N GLN A 84 -6.88 -8.32 -3.62
CA GLN A 84 -5.67 -8.86 -4.22
C GLN A 84 -4.97 -9.77 -3.22
N SER A 85 -4.72 -11.02 -3.60
CA SER A 85 -3.94 -11.95 -2.78
C SER A 85 -2.56 -11.38 -2.46
N GLY A 86 -2.14 -11.49 -1.21
CA GLY A 86 -0.88 -10.91 -0.72
C GLY A 86 -1.00 -9.49 -0.16
N HIS A 87 -2.15 -8.83 -0.30
CA HIS A 87 -2.45 -7.52 0.30
C HIS A 87 -3.62 -7.64 1.29
N PRO A 88 -3.34 -7.78 2.61
CA PRO A 88 -4.38 -8.01 3.61
C PRO A 88 -5.44 -6.90 3.69
N HIS A 89 -5.09 -5.63 3.41
CA HIS A 89 -6.07 -4.54 3.35
C HIS A 89 -6.74 -4.40 1.97
N GLY A 90 -6.06 -4.91 0.93
CA GLY A 90 -6.41 -4.75 -0.48
C GLY A 90 -5.31 -4.03 -1.24
N PHE A 91 -5.30 -4.18 -2.57
CA PHE A 91 -4.41 -3.41 -3.44
C PHE A 91 -4.96 -2.00 -3.61
N HIS A 92 -4.19 -1.01 -3.17
CA HIS A 92 -4.52 0.40 -3.32
C HIS A 92 -3.91 0.92 -4.63
N THR A 93 -4.73 1.49 -5.50
CA THR A 93 -4.24 2.03 -6.80
C THR A 93 -3.15 3.09 -6.66
N HIS A 94 -3.12 3.84 -5.55
CA HIS A 94 -2.05 4.80 -5.29
C HIS A 94 -0.68 4.18 -4.99
N ILE A 95 -0.59 2.84 -4.88
CA ILE A 95 0.70 2.13 -4.87
C ILE A 95 1.49 2.44 -6.14
N TYR A 96 0.86 2.61 -7.30
CA TYR A 96 1.59 2.99 -8.53
C TYR A 96 2.24 4.38 -8.43
N LEU A 97 1.62 5.32 -7.70
CA LEU A 97 2.23 6.62 -7.43
C LEU A 97 3.42 6.45 -6.50
N ALA A 98 3.29 5.59 -5.48
CA ALA A 98 4.36 5.30 -4.55
C ALA A 98 5.57 4.64 -5.23
N GLU A 99 5.33 3.66 -6.10
CA GLU A 99 6.36 3.00 -6.91
C GLU A 99 7.09 4.03 -7.78
N ILE A 100 6.37 4.86 -8.52
CA ILE A 100 6.98 5.90 -9.36
C ILE A 100 7.71 6.95 -8.51
N ALA A 101 7.13 7.45 -7.42
CA ALA A 101 7.74 8.48 -6.59
C ALA A 101 9.05 7.99 -5.96
N LEU A 102 9.07 6.74 -5.47
CA LEU A 102 10.15 6.20 -4.66
C LEU A 102 11.20 5.40 -5.45
N CYS A 103 10.90 4.96 -6.68
CA CYS A 103 11.86 4.18 -7.46
C CYS A 103 13.12 4.97 -7.79
N ILE A 104 14.22 4.23 -8.01
CA ILE A 104 15.46 4.75 -8.56
C ILE A 104 15.53 4.24 -10.01
N PRO A 105 15.41 5.11 -11.03
CA PRO A 105 15.51 4.67 -12.41
C PRO A 105 16.90 4.11 -12.69
N LEU A 106 16.95 2.83 -13.08
CA LEU A 106 18.19 2.18 -13.52
C LEU A 106 18.42 2.37 -15.02
N VAL A 107 17.33 2.34 -15.80
CA VAL A 107 17.29 2.60 -17.24
C VAL A 107 15.98 3.35 -17.53
N ASP A 108 16.07 4.48 -18.22
CA ASP A 108 14.92 5.29 -18.64
C ASP A 108 15.25 6.00 -19.97
N THR A 109 15.52 5.21 -21.01
CA THR A 109 16.03 5.70 -22.31
C THR A 109 15.14 6.76 -22.95
N TYR A 110 13.82 6.65 -22.76
CA TYR A 110 12.83 7.53 -23.37
C TYR A 110 12.29 8.60 -22.42
N GLY A 111 12.68 8.57 -21.14
CA GLY A 111 12.26 9.55 -20.13
C GLY A 111 10.85 9.34 -19.59
N ASP A 112 10.24 8.18 -19.81
CA ASP A 112 8.88 7.86 -19.37
C ASP A 112 8.76 7.90 -17.84
N ILE A 113 9.75 7.33 -17.13
CA ILE A 113 9.74 7.30 -15.66
C ILE A 113 9.98 8.71 -15.12
N ALA A 114 10.90 9.47 -15.70
CA ALA A 114 11.12 10.88 -15.36
C ALA A 114 9.85 11.73 -15.52
N ALA A 115 9.12 11.55 -16.63
CA ALA A 115 7.86 12.25 -16.90
C ALA A 115 6.74 11.86 -15.91
N LEU A 116 6.66 10.58 -15.52
CA LEU A 116 5.71 10.14 -14.50
C LEU A 116 6.08 10.67 -13.11
N LYS A 117 7.37 10.68 -12.76
CA LYS A 117 7.86 11.26 -11.50
C LYS A 117 7.51 12.73 -11.35
N SER A 118 7.62 13.53 -12.41
CA SER A 118 7.24 14.95 -12.36
C SER A 118 5.74 15.19 -12.14
N ARG A 119 4.89 14.17 -12.37
CA ARG A 119 3.44 14.26 -12.15
C ARG A 119 3.03 13.93 -10.72
N VAL A 120 3.87 13.23 -9.96
CA VAL A 120 3.61 12.80 -8.58
C VAL A 120 4.44 13.57 -7.55
N SER A 121 5.10 14.65 -7.97
CA SER A 121 5.84 15.56 -7.10
C SER A 121 5.50 17.02 -7.47
N PRO A 122 4.99 17.82 -6.52
CA PRO A 122 4.71 17.51 -5.12
C PRO A 122 3.54 16.51 -4.93
N TYR A 123 3.31 16.06 -3.70
CA TYR A 123 2.23 15.12 -3.38
C TYR A 123 0.84 15.69 -3.80
N PRO A 124 0.01 14.95 -4.56
CA PRO A 124 -1.26 15.47 -5.05
C PRO A 124 -2.26 15.76 -3.91
N GLN A 125 -2.69 17.01 -3.78
CA GLN A 125 -3.59 17.44 -2.69
C GLN A 125 -4.97 16.76 -2.75
N ALA A 126 -5.55 16.58 -3.93
CA ALA A 126 -6.83 15.88 -4.05
C ALA A 126 -6.74 14.40 -3.64
N LEU A 127 -5.59 13.74 -3.88
CA LEU A 127 -5.33 12.39 -3.37
C LEU A 127 -5.26 12.40 -1.84
N ARG A 128 -4.48 13.33 -1.26
CA ARG A 128 -4.35 13.49 0.19
C ARG A 128 -5.71 13.60 0.85
N GLU A 129 -6.55 14.51 0.36
CA GLU A 129 -7.89 14.73 0.90
C GLU A 129 -8.80 13.51 0.78
N ALA A 130 -8.77 12.82 -0.38
CA ALA A 130 -9.57 11.62 -0.60
C ALA A 130 -9.15 10.48 0.35
N LEU A 131 -7.84 10.26 0.52
CA LEU A 131 -7.32 9.22 1.40
C LEU A 131 -7.63 9.50 2.86
N ILE A 132 -7.43 10.73 3.35
CA ILE A 132 -7.77 11.10 4.73
C ILE A 132 -9.27 10.93 4.98
N ARG A 133 -10.12 11.51 4.11
CA ARG A 133 -11.59 11.44 4.24
C ARG A 133 -12.10 10.00 4.33
N ASN A 134 -11.73 9.19 3.33
CA ASN A 134 -12.32 7.86 3.17
C ASN A 134 -11.81 6.91 4.25
N ASN A 135 -10.50 6.92 4.54
CA ASN A 135 -9.92 6.01 5.50
C ASN A 135 -10.23 6.39 6.95
N LEU A 136 -10.30 7.68 7.29
CA LEU A 136 -10.69 8.06 8.65
C LEU A 136 -12.13 7.66 8.96
N TRP A 137 -13.04 7.86 8.01
CA TRP A 137 -14.43 7.41 8.12
C TRP A 137 -14.51 5.87 8.24
N GLU A 138 -13.82 5.13 7.38
CA GLU A 138 -13.86 3.66 7.40
C GLU A 138 -13.25 3.09 8.69
N ALA A 139 -12.19 3.71 9.21
CA ALA A 139 -11.57 3.33 10.48
C ALA A 139 -12.54 3.48 11.67
N GLN A 140 -13.32 4.56 11.70
CA GLN A 140 -14.35 4.81 12.70
C GLN A 140 -15.50 3.81 12.56
N PHE A 141 -16.00 3.63 11.33
CA PHE A 141 -17.12 2.73 11.05
C PHE A 141 -16.82 1.27 11.43
N ALA A 142 -15.60 0.78 11.17
CA ALA A 142 -15.16 -0.56 11.59
C ALA A 142 -15.19 -0.73 13.13
N LEU A 143 -14.88 0.32 13.90
CA LEU A 143 -14.99 0.27 15.36
C LEU A 143 -16.43 0.32 15.84
N GLU A 144 -17.25 1.19 15.27
CA GLU A 144 -18.66 1.33 15.66
C GLU A 144 -19.43 0.01 15.48
N THR A 145 -19.20 -0.66 14.35
CA THR A 145 -19.85 -1.93 14.01
C THR A 145 -19.34 -3.13 14.84
N SER A 146 -18.15 -3.03 15.43
CA SER A 146 -17.52 -4.13 16.19
C SER A 146 -17.76 -4.08 17.71
N VAL A 147 -18.46 -3.06 18.24
CA VAL A 147 -18.77 -2.93 19.68
C VAL A 147 -19.45 -4.17 20.25
N LYS A 148 -20.41 -4.75 19.51
CA LYS A 148 -21.12 -5.97 19.96
C LYS A 148 -20.19 -7.19 19.96
N SER A 149 -19.29 -7.28 18.98
CA SER A 149 -18.30 -8.37 18.92
C SER A 149 -17.30 -8.30 20.06
N ALA A 150 -16.86 -7.09 20.43
CA ALA A 150 -16.03 -6.88 21.62
C ALA A 150 -16.73 -7.37 22.90
N LYS A 151 -17.99 -7.00 23.11
CA LYS A 151 -18.77 -7.42 24.30
C LYS A 151 -19.04 -8.92 24.36
N ARG A 152 -19.11 -9.60 23.22
CA ARG A 152 -19.40 -11.04 23.10
C ARG A 152 -18.15 -11.91 22.99
N ALA A 153 -16.96 -11.31 23.01
CA ALA A 153 -15.70 -11.99 22.72
C ALA A 153 -15.72 -12.75 21.37
N ASP A 154 -16.40 -12.20 20.36
CA ASP A 154 -16.36 -12.69 18.99
C ASP A 154 -15.03 -12.27 18.34
N ALA A 155 -14.03 -13.11 18.55
CA ALA A 155 -12.65 -12.84 18.12
C ALA A 155 -12.53 -12.71 16.60
N PHE A 156 -13.34 -13.43 15.81
CA PHE A 156 -13.23 -13.39 14.35
C PHE A 156 -13.68 -12.05 13.79
N HIS A 157 -14.90 -11.60 14.12
CA HIS A 157 -15.37 -10.31 13.62
C HIS A 157 -14.59 -9.14 14.22
N LEU A 158 -14.22 -9.23 15.51
CA LEU A 158 -13.44 -8.18 16.16
C LEU A 158 -12.04 -8.04 15.56
N SER A 159 -11.29 -9.15 15.40
CA SER A 159 -9.95 -9.10 14.81
C SER A 159 -9.95 -8.49 13.42
N GLY A 160 -10.92 -8.88 12.57
CA GLY A 160 -11.09 -8.28 11.23
C GLY A 160 -11.39 -6.79 11.29
N SER A 161 -12.24 -6.36 12.22
CA SER A 161 -12.60 -4.95 12.40
C SER A 161 -11.45 -4.10 12.92
N LEU A 162 -10.68 -4.62 13.89
CA LEU A 162 -9.50 -3.93 14.42
C LEU A 162 -8.38 -3.84 13.37
N PHE A 163 -8.13 -4.91 12.62
CA PHE A 163 -7.19 -4.89 11.50
C PHE A 163 -7.62 -3.86 10.45
N ARG A 164 -8.90 -3.84 10.07
CA ARG A 164 -9.45 -2.86 9.12
C ARG A 164 -9.24 -1.43 9.61
N SER A 165 -9.59 -1.15 10.85
CA SER A 165 -9.40 0.16 11.47
C SER A 165 -7.92 0.58 11.46
N ALA A 166 -7.02 -0.32 11.87
CA ALA A 166 -5.58 -0.10 11.84
C ALA A 166 -5.05 0.23 10.44
N ALA A 167 -5.44 -0.57 9.43
CA ALA A 167 -4.97 -0.40 8.06
C ALA A 167 -5.44 0.93 7.45
N CYS A 168 -6.67 1.33 7.73
CA CYS A 168 -7.20 2.64 7.34
C CYS A 168 -6.47 3.80 8.06
N LEU A 169 -6.19 3.69 9.37
CA LEU A 169 -5.41 4.70 10.08
C LEU A 169 -4.02 4.89 9.49
N ILE A 170 -3.34 3.80 9.12
CA ILE A 170 -2.04 3.86 8.46
C ILE A 170 -2.15 4.63 7.14
N GLN A 171 -3.13 4.32 6.28
CA GLN A 171 -3.34 5.07 5.03
C GLN A 171 -3.56 6.57 5.29
N CYS A 172 -4.40 6.89 6.28
CA CYS A 172 -4.68 8.26 6.68
C CYS A 172 -3.40 9.00 7.13
N LEU A 173 -2.58 8.36 7.97
CA LEU A 173 -1.34 8.94 8.48
C LEU A 173 -0.28 9.13 7.38
N PHE A 174 -0.17 8.20 6.41
CA PHE A 174 0.67 8.39 5.24
C PHE A 174 0.23 9.62 4.43
N ALA A 175 -1.06 9.74 4.12
CA ALA A 175 -1.61 10.86 3.38
C ALA A 175 -1.47 12.19 4.14
N LEU A 176 -1.68 12.19 5.46
CA LEU A 176 -1.52 13.36 6.33
C LEU A 176 -0.10 13.92 6.29
N ASN A 177 0.89 13.04 6.23
CA ASN A 177 2.31 13.39 6.11
C ASN A 177 2.78 13.57 4.66
N GLU A 178 1.88 13.55 3.67
CA GLU A 178 2.23 13.63 2.24
C GLU A 178 3.29 12.60 1.82
N CYS A 179 3.23 11.42 2.48
CA CYS A 179 4.13 10.31 2.25
C CYS A 179 3.43 9.22 1.42
N TYR A 180 4.18 8.60 0.52
CA TYR A 180 3.67 7.54 -0.32
C TYR A 180 3.67 6.17 0.37
N PHE A 181 2.51 5.51 0.38
CA PHE A 181 2.32 4.15 0.89
C PHE A 181 2.58 3.11 -0.20
N LEU A 182 3.50 2.17 0.05
CA LEU A 182 3.82 1.07 -0.89
C LEU A 182 3.03 -0.21 -0.61
N ASN A 183 3.01 -0.66 0.64
CA ASN A 183 2.30 -1.85 1.08
C ASN A 183 2.24 -1.89 2.62
N GLU A 184 1.55 -2.88 3.16
CA GLU A 184 1.32 -3.05 4.59
C GLU A 184 2.59 -3.45 5.37
N LYS A 185 3.60 -4.03 4.73
CA LYS A 185 4.80 -4.55 5.39
C LYS A 185 5.62 -3.40 5.95
N GLY A 186 5.79 -3.36 7.28
CA GLY A 186 6.56 -2.32 7.95
C GLY A 186 5.87 -0.95 8.01
N ALA A 187 4.62 -0.83 7.53
CA ALA A 187 3.94 0.45 7.42
C ALA A 187 3.69 1.11 8.78
N ALA A 188 3.38 0.32 9.81
CA ALA A 188 3.21 0.84 11.17
C ALA A 188 4.52 1.43 11.75
N GLN A 189 5.66 0.80 11.46
CA GLN A 189 6.98 1.30 11.84
C GLN A 189 7.39 2.53 11.02
N ALA A 190 6.96 2.61 9.75
CA ALA A 190 7.19 3.79 8.92
C ALA A 190 6.42 5.00 9.48
N VAL A 191 5.14 4.83 9.84
CA VAL A 191 4.31 5.87 10.47
C VAL A 191 4.96 6.42 11.74
N ALA A 192 5.50 5.54 12.60
CA ALA A 192 6.15 5.96 13.85
C ALA A 192 7.43 6.81 13.65
N LYS A 193 7.92 6.95 12.41
CA LYS A 193 9.05 7.81 12.05
C LYS A 193 8.62 9.12 11.38
N MET A 194 7.32 9.29 11.11
CA MET A 194 6.78 10.49 10.46
C MET A 194 6.58 11.63 11.46
N ALA A 195 6.41 12.85 10.97
CA ALA A 195 6.23 14.02 11.83
C ALA A 195 4.87 14.00 12.56
N LEU A 196 3.81 13.61 11.85
CA LEU A 196 2.43 13.63 12.36
C LEU A 196 1.97 12.19 12.61
N HIS A 197 2.05 11.73 13.86
CA HIS A 197 1.57 10.42 14.26
C HIS A 197 1.17 10.38 15.74
N PRO A 198 0.27 9.47 16.16
CA PRO A 198 -0.06 9.29 17.57
C PRO A 198 1.15 8.86 18.42
N ASN A 199 1.21 9.31 19.67
CA ASN A 199 2.30 8.93 20.58
C ASN A 199 2.36 7.42 20.79
N ASN A 200 3.57 6.85 20.73
CA ASN A 200 3.83 5.42 20.87
C ASN A 200 2.97 4.55 19.92
N PHE A 201 2.77 5.02 18.68
CA PHE A 201 1.83 4.45 17.72
C PHE A 201 1.98 2.93 17.56
N THR A 202 3.18 2.44 17.24
CA THR A 202 3.41 1.02 16.96
C THR A 202 3.07 0.12 18.16
N ASP A 203 3.50 0.51 19.37
CA ASP A 203 3.25 -0.28 20.57
C ASP A 203 1.76 -0.34 20.93
N ARG A 204 1.07 0.81 20.82
CA ARG A 204 -0.37 0.90 21.07
C ARG A 204 -1.18 0.16 20.03
N LEU A 205 -0.75 0.20 18.77
CA LEU A 205 -1.38 -0.54 17.68
C LEU A 205 -1.24 -2.05 17.91
N ASN A 206 -0.03 -2.51 18.27
CA ASN A 206 0.23 -3.90 18.59
C ASN A 206 -0.60 -4.37 19.79
N LEU A 207 -0.70 -3.56 20.84
CA LEU A 207 -1.54 -3.85 22.01
C LEU A 207 -3.01 -4.00 21.60
N ALA A 208 -3.53 -3.07 20.78
CA ALA A 208 -4.90 -3.13 20.29
C ALA A 208 -5.17 -4.38 19.43
N LEU A 209 -4.18 -4.88 18.69
CA LEU A 209 -4.33 -6.07 17.84
C LEU A 209 -4.11 -7.40 18.57
N HIS A 210 -3.51 -7.39 19.76
CA HIS A 210 -3.14 -8.62 20.48
C HIS A 210 -4.32 -9.31 21.19
N LEU A 211 -5.49 -8.67 21.29
CA LEU A 211 -6.76 -9.27 21.75
C LEU A 211 -6.74 -9.96 23.13
N GLN A 212 -5.85 -9.58 24.05
CA GLN A 212 -5.83 -10.15 25.41
C GLN A 212 -7.17 -9.92 26.16
N SER A 213 -7.75 -8.73 25.98
CA SER A 213 -9.10 -8.38 26.39
C SER A 213 -9.83 -7.74 25.21
N PRO A 214 -10.90 -8.37 24.66
CA PRO A 214 -11.63 -7.85 23.50
C PRO A 214 -12.13 -6.40 23.68
N VAL A 215 -12.61 -6.07 24.89
CA VAL A 215 -13.11 -4.72 25.20
C VAL A 215 -11.97 -3.72 25.31
N GLU A 216 -10.87 -4.07 25.99
CA GLU A 216 -9.71 -3.18 26.11
C GLU A 216 -9.03 -2.96 24.75
N SER A 217 -8.97 -3.98 23.91
CA SER A 217 -8.44 -3.91 22.55
C SER A 217 -9.25 -2.95 21.68
N HIS A 218 -10.58 -3.03 21.77
CA HIS A 218 -11.49 -2.09 21.12
C HIS A 218 -11.28 -0.65 21.61
N GLN A 219 -11.20 -0.46 22.93
CA GLN A 219 -10.94 0.86 23.53
C GLN A 219 -9.56 1.42 23.16
N ALA A 220 -8.53 0.56 23.08
CA ALA A 220 -7.18 0.96 22.69
C ALA A 220 -7.16 1.46 21.24
N MET A 221 -7.83 0.76 20.32
CA MET A 221 -7.97 1.21 18.93
C MET A 221 -8.80 2.49 18.84
N GLN A 222 -9.87 2.62 19.63
CA GLN A 222 -10.70 3.84 19.67
C GLN A 222 -9.87 5.09 20.03
N LYS A 223 -8.95 4.97 20.98
CA LYS A 223 -8.02 6.08 21.34
C LYS A 223 -7.10 6.45 20.17
N LEU A 224 -6.57 5.46 19.45
CA LEU A 224 -5.73 5.71 18.28
C LEU A 224 -6.50 6.42 17.15
N VAL A 225 -7.76 6.03 16.93
CA VAL A 225 -8.64 6.69 15.95
C VAL A 225 -8.91 8.14 16.35
N ALA A 226 -9.23 8.39 17.62
CA ALA A 226 -9.50 9.73 18.13
C ALA A 226 -8.29 10.66 17.97
N GLU A 227 -7.10 10.22 18.39
CA GLU A 227 -5.87 11.01 18.24
C GLU A 227 -5.52 11.26 16.77
N THR A 228 -5.74 10.28 15.89
CA THR A 228 -5.53 10.48 14.44
C THR A 228 -6.51 11.50 13.86
N ALA A 229 -7.77 11.50 14.31
CA ALA A 229 -8.76 12.50 13.91
C ALA A 229 -8.38 13.91 14.40
N GLU A 230 -7.89 14.04 15.63
CA GLU A 230 -7.38 15.29 16.18
C GLU A 230 -6.21 15.83 15.34
N LEU A 231 -5.22 14.99 15.01
CA LEU A 231 -4.10 15.36 14.13
C LEU A 231 -4.57 15.85 12.75
N CYS A 232 -5.60 15.23 12.18
CA CYS A 232 -6.17 15.67 10.91
C CYS A 232 -6.78 17.09 11.04
N LEU A 233 -7.55 17.33 12.10
CA LEU A 233 -8.16 18.64 12.38
C LEU A 233 -7.12 19.74 12.59
N GLU A 234 -6.07 19.45 13.37
CA GLU A 234 -4.95 20.35 13.63
C GLU A 234 -4.18 20.70 12.35
N SER A 235 -4.11 19.74 11.41
CA SER A 235 -3.49 19.91 10.09
C SER A 235 -4.41 20.60 9.06
N GLY A 236 -5.54 21.16 9.51
CA GLY A 236 -6.48 21.93 8.69
C GLY A 236 -7.46 21.06 7.89
N PHE A 237 -7.46 19.74 8.06
CA PHE A 237 -8.41 18.87 7.39
C PHE A 237 -9.75 18.89 8.15
N ARG A 238 -10.79 19.43 7.53
CA ARG A 238 -12.17 19.38 8.06
C ARG A 238 -12.97 18.42 7.20
N SER A 239 -13.59 17.41 7.80
CA SER A 239 -14.57 16.58 7.08
C SER A 239 -15.67 17.49 6.55
N ALA A 240 -15.78 17.57 5.22
CA ALA A 240 -16.88 18.27 4.55
C ALA A 240 -18.22 17.56 4.80
#